data_AF-A0A4W2GSR2-F1
#
_entry.id   AF-A0A4W2GSR2-F1
#
_cell.length_a   1.000
_cell.length_b   1.000
_cell.length_c   1.000
_cell.angle_alpha   90.00
_cell.angle_beta   90.00
_cell.angle_gamma   90.00
#
_symmetry.space_group_name_H-M   'P 1'
#
loop_
_entity.id
_entity.type
_entity.pdbx_description
1 polymer ?
#
loop_
_entity_poly.entity_id
_entity_poly.type
_entity_poly.pdbx_seq_one_letter_code
_entity_poly.pdbx_strand_id
1 'polypeptide(L)' 'MQDDTIYENDDAKEAVRRLPENLYDDREFRIKTALDMHVRQQILPKPQWTEYEDKAYLEPSLKEVLWERKGREE' A
#
# COMPACT_ATOMS: atom_id res chain seq x y z
N MET A 1 -6.74 0.32 -2.69
CA MET A 1 -6.68 1.00 -1.39
C MET A 1 -5.81 2.25 -1.52
N GLN A 2 -6.00 3.27 -0.66
CA GLN A 2 -5.21 4.51 -0.74
C GLN A 2 -3.69 4.24 -0.65
N ASP A 3 -3.30 3.36 0.27
CA ASP A 3 -1.90 3.03 0.54
C ASP A 3 -1.21 2.31 -0.63
N ASP A 4 -1.97 1.69 -1.55
CA ASP A 4 -1.42 1.05 -2.76
C ASP A 4 -0.87 2.09 -3.76
N THR A 5 -1.25 3.36 -3.62
CA THR A 5 -0.86 4.47 -4.54
C THR A 5 0.23 5.38 -4.00
N ILE A 6 0.78 5.08 -2.82
CA ILE A 6 1.85 5.87 -2.21
C ILE A 6 3.13 5.75 -3.03
N TYR A 7 3.86 6.87 -3.19
CA TYR A 7 5.18 6.86 -3.81
C TYR A 7 6.18 6.09 -2.94
N GLU A 8 6.81 5.06 -3.51
CA GLU A 8 7.78 4.21 -2.81
C GLU A 8 9.15 4.89 -2.62
N ASN A 9 9.21 5.83 -1.67
CA ASN A 9 10.48 6.31 -1.12
C ASN A 9 11.12 5.26 -0.18
N ASP A 10 12.31 5.53 0.36
CA ASP A 10 13.03 4.55 1.19
C ASP A 10 12.26 4.16 2.46
N ASP A 11 11.52 5.11 3.07
CA ASP A 11 10.69 4.85 4.24
C ASP A 11 9.49 3.94 3.90
N ALA A 12 8.82 4.20 2.78
CA ALA A 12 7.69 3.40 2.31
C ALA A 12 8.12 1.99 1.90
N LYS A 13 9.29 1.83 1.27
CA LYS A 13 9.87 0.51 0.96
C LYS A 13 10.14 -0.30 2.22
N GLU A 14 10.72 0.33 3.24
CA GLU A 14 10.96 -0.34 4.52
C GLU A 14 9.64 -0.67 5.25
N ALA A 15 8.64 0.22 5.19
CA ALA A 15 7.32 -0.05 5.73
C ALA A 15 6.64 -1.25 5.05
N VAL A 16 6.69 -1.33 3.72
CA VAL A 16 6.16 -2.48 2.96
C VAL A 16 6.90 -3.77 3.32
N ARG A 17 8.23 -3.71 3.50
CA ARG A 17 9.06 -4.86 3.91
C ARG A 17 8.68 -5.43 5.28
N ARG A 18 8.13 -4.59 6.17
CA ARG A 18 7.71 -4.96 7.53
C ARG A 18 6.27 -5.48 7.60
N LEU A 19 5.50 -5.43 6.52
CA LEU A 19 4.13 -5.89 6.52
C LEU A 19 4.04 -7.39 6.83
N PRO A 20 3.00 -7.84 7.57
CA PRO A 20 2.61 -9.24 7.62
C PRO A 20 2.41 -9.82 6.21
N GLU A 21 2.76 -11.10 6.03
CA GLU A 21 2.73 -11.79 4.73
C GLU A 21 1.36 -11.68 4.05
N ASN A 22 0.26 -11.85 4.80
CA ASN A 22 -1.09 -11.74 4.25
C ASN A 22 -1.39 -10.34 3.69
N LEU A 23 -0.95 -9.27 4.37
CA LEU A 23 -1.18 -7.90 3.90
C LEU A 23 -0.29 -7.56 2.70
N TYR A 24 0.93 -8.09 2.68
CA TYR A 24 1.84 -7.96 1.55
C TYR A 24 1.28 -8.64 0.30
N ASP A 25 0.83 -9.89 0.42
CA ASP A 25 0.24 -10.64 -0.70
C ASP A 25 -1.05 -10.00 -1.20
N ASP A 26 -1.92 -9.54 -0.29
CA ASP A 26 -3.14 -8.82 -0.65
C ASP A 26 -2.83 -7.51 -1.42
N ARG A 27 -1.79 -6.78 -0.99
CA ARG A 27 -1.29 -5.58 -1.70
C ARG A 27 -0.81 -5.93 -3.11
N GLU A 28 0.05 -6.94 -3.22
CA GLU A 28 0.59 -7.40 -4.50
C GLU A 28 -0.53 -7.82 -5.46
N PHE A 29 -1.56 -8.52 -4.96
CA PHE A 29 -2.70 -8.92 -5.77
C PHE A 29 -3.53 -7.72 -6.25
N ARG A 30 -3.80 -6.74 -5.38
CA ARG A 30 -4.53 -5.51 -5.77
C ARG A 30 -3.77 -4.72 -6.83
N ILE A 31 -2.46 -4.54 -6.67
CA ILE A 31 -1.62 -3.82 -7.64
C ILE A 31 -1.59 -4.57 -8.99
N LYS A 32 -1.39 -5.89 -8.98
CA LYS A 32 -1.43 -6.72 -10.20
C LYS A 32 -2.78 -6.61 -10.92
N THR A 33 -3.88 -6.65 -10.16
CA THR A 33 -5.23 -6.50 -10.70
C THR A 33 -5.42 -5.11 -11.32
N ALA A 34 -4.96 -4.05 -10.65
CA ALA A 34 -5.04 -2.69 -11.17
C ALA A 34 -4.22 -2.53 -12.47
N LEU A 35 -3.03 -3.13 -12.54
CA LEU A 35 -2.20 -3.14 -13.74
C LEU A 35 -2.85 -3.91 -14.90
N ASP A 36 -3.44 -5.08 -14.64
CA ASP A 36 -4.17 -5.85 -15.66
C ASP A 36 -5.36 -5.06 -16.22
N MET A 37 -6.16 -4.43 -15.35
CA MET A 37 -7.27 -3.56 -15.75
C MET A 37 -6.78 -2.36 -16.57
N HIS A 38 -5.65 -1.76 -16.16
CA HIS A 38 -5.03 -0.66 -16.89
C HIS A 38 -4.56 -1.09 -18.29
N VAL A 39 -3.88 -2.22 -18.42
CA VAL A 39 -3.43 -2.77 -19.71
C VAL A 39 -4.62 -2.99 -20.65
N ARG A 40 -5.75 -3.45 -20.12
CA ARG A 40 -7.00 -3.67 -20.87
C ARG A 40 -7.80 -2.39 -21.13
N GLN A 41 -7.38 -1.26 -20.56
CA GLN A 41 -8.14 0.01 -20.55
C GLN A 41 -9.58 -0.20 -20.01
N GLN A 42 -9.70 -1.04 -18.98
CA GLN A 42 -10.95 -1.38 -18.32
C GLN A 42 -10.94 -0.92 -16.87
N ILE A 43 -12.14 -0.84 -16.29
CA ILE A 43 -12.34 -0.59 -14.86
C ILE A 43 -13.07 -1.77 -14.24
N LEU A 44 -12.92 -1.93 -12.93
CA LEU A 44 -13.68 -2.94 -12.19
C LEU A 44 -15.20 -2.63 -12.26
N PRO A 45 -16.05 -3.66 -12.22
CA PRO A 45 -17.47 -3.51 -11.91
C PRO A 45 -17.72 -2.71 -10.62
N LYS A 46 -18.76 -1.87 -10.60
CA LYS A 46 -19.11 -1.01 -9.45
C LYS A 46 -19.14 -1.72 -8.08
N PRO A 47 -19.70 -2.94 -7.93
CA PRO A 47 -19.72 -3.63 -6.63
C PRO A 47 -18.34 -4.02 -6.09
N GLN A 48 -17.30 -3.97 -6.92
CA GLN A 48 -15.92 -4.30 -6.54
C GLN A 48 -15.06 -3.05 -6.30
N TRP A 49 -15.66 -1.86 -6.35
CA TRP A 49 -14.94 -0.63 -6.06
C TRP A 49 -14.62 -0.56 -4.57
N THR A 50 -13.43 -0.08 -4.24
CA THR A 50 -13.05 0.20 -2.86
C THR A 50 -13.99 1.28 -2.32
N GLU A 51 -14.57 1.03 -1.15
CA GLU A 51 -15.39 2.00 -0.43
C GLU A 51 -14.52 3.12 0.15
N TYR A 52 -15.13 4.26 0.49
CA TYR A 52 -14.39 5.41 1.02
C TYR A 52 -13.79 5.15 2.41
N GLU A 53 -14.44 4.30 3.22
CA GLU A 53 -14.04 3.94 4.59
C GLU A 53 -12.94 2.87 4.62
N ASP A 54 -12.02 2.94 3.66
CA ASP A 54 -10.94 1.98 3.50
C ASP A 54 -9.89 2.07 4.61
N LYS A 55 -9.21 0.96 4.89
CA LYS A 55 -8.23 0.85 5.98
C LYS A 55 -6.84 1.25 5.52
N ALA A 56 -6.21 2.20 6.22
CA ALA A 56 -4.80 2.55 6.02
C ALA A 56 -3.88 1.47 6.61
N TYR A 57 -3.66 0.39 5.86
CA TYR A 57 -2.89 -0.78 6.30
C TYR A 57 -1.38 -0.52 6.43
N LEU A 58 -0.84 0.48 5.72
CA LEU A 58 0.59 0.81 5.70
C LEU A 58 0.95 1.87 6.74
N GLU A 59 -0.03 2.69 7.17
CA GLU A 59 0.18 3.80 8.11
C GLU A 59 0.89 3.40 9.42
N PRO A 60 0.57 2.27 10.09
CA PRO A 60 1.25 1.87 11.32
C PRO A 60 2.74 1.62 11.11
N SER A 61 3.09 0.80 10.10
CA SER A 61 4.49 0.47 9.78
C SER A 61 5.26 1.69 9.31
N LEU A 62 4.63 2.60 8.56
CA LEU A 62 5.27 3.82 8.09
C LEU A 62 5.59 4.79 9.22
N LYS A 63 4.67 4.94 10.21
CA LYS A 63 4.91 5.77 11.40
C LYS A 63 6.10 5.27 12.21
N GLU A 64 6.23 3.97 12.40
CA GLU A 64 7.37 3.36 13.10
C GLU A 64 8.69 3.64 12.39
N VAL A 65 8.74 3.44 11.07
CA VAL A 65 9.95 3.71 10.26
C VAL A 65 10.37 5.17 10.33
N LEU A 66 9.41 6.10 10.20
CA LEU A 66 9.69 7.54 10.29
C LEU A 66 10.19 7.95 11.68
N TRP A 67 9.63 7.35 12.74
CA TRP A 67 10.06 7.59 14.11
C TRP A 67 11.49 7.07 14.35
N GLU A 68 11.81 5.86 13.89
CA GLU A 68 13.17 5.31 13.96
C GLU A 68 14.19 6.15 13.20
N ARG A 69 13.85 6.64 12.00
CA ARG A 69 14.74 7.49 11.22
C ARG A 69 15.03 8.79 11.97
N LYS A 70 13.99 9.46 12.45
CA LYS A 70 14.13 10.72 13.20
C LYS A 70 15.00 10.53 14.44
N GLY A 71 14.84 9.42 15.16
CA GLY A 71 15.66 9.10 16.33
C GLY A 71 17.13 8.74 16.03
N ARG A 72 17.48 8.45 14.77
CA ARG A 72 18.90 8.25 14.34
C ARG A 72 19.55 9.54 13.85
N GLU A 73 18.74 10.51 13.44
CA GLU A 73 19.19 11.82 12.96
C GLU A 73 19.40 12.82 14.12
N GLU A 74 18.76 12.56 15.27
CA GLU A 74 18.99 13.24 16.57
C GLU A 74 20.23 12.69 17.28
#